data_AF-A0A948V8Z6-F1
#
_entry.id   AF-A0A948V8Z6-F1
#
_cell.length_a   1.000
_cell.length_b   1.000
_cell.length_c   1.000
_cell.angle_alpha   90.00
_cell.angle_beta   90.00
_cell.angle_gamma   90.00
#
_symmetry.space_group_name_H-M   'P 1'
#
loop_
_entity.id
_entity.type
_entity.pdbx_description
1 polymer ?
#
loop_
_entity_poly.entity_id
_entity_poly.type
_entity_poly.pdbx_seq_one_letter_code
_entity_poly.pdbx_strand_id
1 'polypeptide(L)' 'MSKEVDCAWDMIVRKKMEQGRLEDLMKIRPDKNWKTSRDGGPRKQIRADLVEETG' A
#
# COMPACT_ATOMS: atom_id res chain seq x y z
N MET A 1 0.74 -19.71 -14.97
CA MET A 1 1.20 -19.23 -13.65
C MET A 1 2.66 -19.61 -13.52
N SER A 2 3.58 -18.65 -13.54
CA SER A 2 5.01 -18.94 -13.34
C SER A 2 5.18 -19.57 -11.96
N LYS A 3 5.79 -20.76 -11.90
CA LYS A 3 6.03 -21.51 -10.65
C LYS A 3 7.17 -20.91 -9.82
N GLU A 4 7.88 -19.94 -10.37
CA GLU A 4 9.06 -19.31 -9.77
C GLU A 4 8.68 -18.13 -8.87
N VAL A 5 7.44 -17.64 -8.97
CA VAL A 5 6.96 -16.52 -8.16
C VAL A 5 6.05 -17.03 -7.05
N ASP A 6 6.44 -16.75 -5.82
CA ASP A 6 5.65 -17.11 -4.65
C ASP A 6 4.28 -16.43 -4.66
N CYS A 7 3.26 -17.18 -4.23
CA CYS A 7 1.92 -16.65 -4.06
C CYS A 7 1.87 -15.73 -2.82
N ALA A 8 1.84 -14.42 -3.06
CA ALA A 8 1.78 -13.42 -1.99
C ALA A 8 0.61 -13.66 -1.01
N TRP A 9 -0.54 -14.13 -1.50
CA TRP A 9 -1.68 -14.44 -0.64
C TRP A 9 -1.41 -15.64 0.28
N ASP A 10 -0.79 -16.70 -0.22
CA ASP A 10 -0.42 -17.86 0.61
C ASP A 10 0.54 -17.44 1.74
N MET A 11 1.54 -16.61 1.42
CA MET A 11 2.47 -16.06 2.40
C MET A 11 1.76 -15.26 3.50
N ILE A 12 0.78 -14.41 3.14
CA ILE A 12 0.02 -13.61 4.10
C ILE A 12 -0.83 -14.50 5.01
N VAL A 13 -1.56 -15.46 4.44
CA VAL A 13 -2.46 -16.34 5.22
C VAL A 13 -1.65 -17.22 6.17
N ARG A 14 -0.56 -17.83 5.72
CA ARG A 14 0.34 -18.63 6.57
C ARG A 14 0.86 -17.82 7.76
N LYS A 15 1.39 -16.62 7.51
CA LYS A 15 1.87 -15.73 8.57
C LYS A 15 0.78 -15.36 9.56
N LYS A 16 -0.47 -15.17 9.10
CA LYS A 16 -1.61 -14.87 9.97
C LYS A 16 -2.07 -16.07 10.79
N MET A 17 -2.03 -17.28 10.20
CA MET A 17 -2.29 -18.53 10.93
C MET A 17 -1.26 -18.76 12.03
N GLU A 18 0.04 -18.61 11.74
CA GLU A 18 1.13 -18.73 12.72
C GLU A 18 0.99 -17.76 13.89
N GLN A 19 0.44 -16.58 13.64
CA GLN A 19 0.20 -15.57 14.67
C GLN A 19 -1.12 -15.78 15.45
N GLY A 20 -1.94 -16.77 15.08
CA GLY A 20 -3.29 -16.94 15.63
C GLY A 20 -4.21 -15.77 15.33
N ARG A 21 -4.03 -15.10 14.18
CA ARG A 21 -4.71 -13.85 13.78
C ARG A 21 -5.49 -14.02 12.47
N LEU A 22 -6.02 -15.21 12.21
CA LEU A 22 -6.71 -15.48 10.94
C LEU A 22 -7.98 -14.64 10.80
N GLU A 23 -8.65 -14.34 11.92
CA GLU A 23 -9.84 -13.50 11.98
C GLU A 23 -9.60 -12.07 11.48
N ASP A 24 -8.35 -11.56 11.50
CA ASP A 24 -8.02 -10.26 10.93
C ASP A 24 -8.31 -10.16 9.43
N LEU A 25 -8.31 -11.28 8.71
CA LEU A 25 -8.60 -11.31 7.28
C LEU A 25 -10.09 -11.14 7.00
N MET A 26 -10.96 -11.45 7.96
CA MET A 26 -12.41 -11.33 7.83
C MET A 26 -12.93 -9.98 8.35
N LYS A 27 -12.10 -9.22 9.08
CA LYS A 27 -12.49 -7.93 9.64
C LYS A 27 -12.68 -6.90 8.52
N ILE A 28 -13.89 -6.37 8.41
CA ILE A 28 -14.18 -5.19 7.61
C ILE A 28 -13.47 -4.01 8.28
N ARG A 29 -12.50 -3.42 7.58
CA ARG A 29 -11.82 -2.21 8.08
C ARG A 29 -12.62 -0.98 7.66
N PRO A 30 -12.66 0.06 8.50
CA PRO A 30 -13.21 1.34 8.08
C PRO A 30 -12.44 1.84 6.85
N ASP A 31 -13.11 2.69 6.08
CA ASP A 31 -12.48 3.37 4.97
C ASP A 31 -11.24 4.12 5.45
N LYS A 32 -10.18 4.05 4.65
CA LYS A 32 -8.97 4.79 4.93
C LYS A 32 -9.34 6.27 4.87
N ASN A 33 -9.11 7.00 5.95
CA ASN A 33 -9.28 8.45 5.94
C ASN A 33 -8.22 9.07 5.02
N TRP A 34 -8.63 9.46 3.82
CA TRP A 34 -7.77 10.11 2.82
C TRP A 34 -7.69 11.62 3.00
N LYS A 35 -8.30 12.18 4.06
CA LYS A 35 -8.21 13.60 4.35
C LYS A 35 -6.76 13.97 4.59
N THR A 36 -6.32 15.07 3.97
CA THR A 36 -5.01 15.64 4.22
C THR A 36 -4.90 15.97 5.71
N SER A 37 -3.75 15.61 6.32
CA SER A 37 -3.45 16.09 7.68
C SER A 37 -3.56 17.61 7.71
N ARG A 38 -4.00 18.17 8.84
CA ARG A 38 -4.08 19.63 9.03
C ARG A 38 -2.74 20.30 8.74
N ASP A 39 -1.65 19.61 9.06
CA ASP A 39 -0.28 20.06 8.85
C ASP A 39 0.31 19.52 7.53
N GLY A 40 -0.57 19.18 6.57
CA GLY A 40 -0.23 18.65 5.26
C GLY A 40 0.52 19.69 4.43
N GLY A 41 1.81 19.84 4.71
CA GLY A 41 2.74 20.62 3.91
C GLY A 41 2.66 20.26 2.43
N PRO A 42 3.22 21.10 1.55
CA PRO A 42 2.96 21.04 0.12
C PRO A 42 3.18 19.63 -0.45
N ARG A 43 2.09 18.98 -0.89
CA ARG A 43 2.10 17.67 -1.59
C ARG A 43 2.61 17.79 -3.04
N LYS A 44 3.25 18.92 -3.39
CA LYS A 44 3.71 19.20 -4.74
C LYS A 44 5.17 18.76 -4.87
N GLN A 45 5.36 17.55 -5.39
CA GLN A 45 6.66 17.10 -5.86
C GLN A 45 6.81 17.56 -7.32
N ILE A 46 7.62 18.60 -7.57
CA ILE A 46 7.99 18.99 -8.93
C ILE A 46 9.08 18.01 -9.39
N ARG A 47 8.77 17.22 -10.41
CA ARG A 47 9.75 16.40 -11.10
C ARG A 47 10.47 17.27 -12.11
N ALA A 48 11.57 17.90 -11.68
CA ALA A 48 12.39 18.76 -12.52
C ALA A 48 12.92 18.02 -13.77
N ASP A 49 13.03 16.69 -13.69
CA ASP A 49 13.39 15.79 -14.77
C ASP A 49 12.32 15.64 -15.89
N LEU A 50 11.11 16.17 -15.67
CA LEU A 50 10.00 16.12 -16.62
C LEU A 50 9.59 17.52 -17.14
N VAL A 51 10.27 18.57 -16.71
CA VAL A 51 10.03 19.92 -17.22
C VAL A 51 10.85 20.06 -18.49
N GLU A 52 10.24 19.92 -19.66
CA GLU A 52 10.91 20.29 -20.91
C GLU A 52 11.22 21.79 -20.85
N GLU A 53 12.51 22.13 -20.96
CA GLU A 53 12.99 23.50 -21.06
C GLU A 53 12.44 24.11 -22.35
N THR A 54 11.27 24.77 -22.25
CA THR A 54 10.80 25.63 -23.32
C THR A 54 11.54 26.96 -23.17
N GLY A 55 12.70 27.04 -23.83
CA GLY A 55 13.46 28.27 -24.09
C GLY A 55 13.68 28.42 -25.58
#